data_AF-A0A1I5S5S0-F1
#
_entry.id   AF-A0A1I5S5S0-F1
#
_cell.length_a   1.000
_cell.length_b   1.000
_cell.length_c   1.000
_cell.angle_alpha   90.00
_cell.angle_beta   90.00
_cell.angle_gamma   90.00
#
_symmetry.space_group_name_H-M   'P 1'
#
loop_
_entity.id
_entity.type
_entity.pdbx_description
1 polymer ?
#
loop_
_entity_poly.entity_id
_entity_poly.type
_entity_poly.pdbx_seq_one_letter_code
_entity_poly.pdbx_strand_id
1 'polypeptide(L)' 'MFKTVELVLLENHANVAIDYDENNDVYNLTLIEYDSDTTGDTTTYEIKNKAVVQLKKEQIKEIIRTLKYSLVSKD' A
#
# COMPACT_ATOMS: atom_id res chain seq x y z
N MET A 1 -14.81 12.88 -2.57
CA MET A 1 -15.10 11.42 -2.60
C MET A 1 -13.75 10.73 -2.74
N PHE A 2 -13.20 10.20 -1.65
CA PHE A 2 -11.88 9.57 -1.65
C PHE A 2 -11.91 8.27 -2.44
N LYS A 3 -10.90 8.03 -3.29
CA LYS A 3 -10.70 6.76 -3.99
C LYS A 3 -9.42 6.13 -3.45
N THR A 4 -9.55 5.29 -2.43
CA THR A 4 -8.43 4.51 -1.89
C THR A 4 -8.24 3.28 -2.77
N VAL A 5 -6.99 3.01 -3.16
CA VAL A 5 -6.60 1.77 -3.83
C VAL A 5 -5.75 0.97 -2.84
N GLU A 6 -6.27 -0.18 -2.43
CA GLU A 6 -5.58 -1.10 -1.52
C GLU A 6 -4.99 -2.25 -2.33
N LEU A 7 -3.69 -2.51 -2.15
CA LEU A 7 -3.03 -3.72 -2.59
C LEU A 7 -2.69 -4.56 -1.35
N VAL A 8 -3.41 -5.67 -1.20
CA VAL A 8 -3.19 -6.61 -0.10
C VAL A 8 -2.21 -7.69 -0.56
N LEU A 9 -1.03 -7.77 0.06
CA LEU A 9 -0.04 -8.81 -0.19
C LEU A 9 -0.19 -9.90 0.87
N LEU A 10 -1.06 -10.87 0.58
CA LEU A 10 -1.49 -11.91 1.54
C LEU A 10 -0.37 -12.83 2.01
N GLU A 11 0.70 -13.03 1.23
CA GLU A 11 1.80 -13.93 1.59
C GLU A 11 2.80 -13.34 2.60
N ASN A 12 2.82 -12.01 2.81
CA ASN A 12 3.83 -11.33 3.63
C ASN A 12 3.28 -10.62 4.86
N HIS A 13 2.03 -10.89 5.27
CA HIS A 13 1.37 -10.19 6.36
C HIS A 13 1.52 -8.65 6.22
N ALA A 14 1.33 -8.14 5.00
CA ALA A 14 1.56 -6.73 4.71
C ALA A 14 0.44 -6.13 3.84
N ASN A 15 0.09 -4.89 4.13
CA ASN A 15 -0.86 -4.08 3.36
C ASN A 15 -0.15 -2.86 2.79
N VAL A 16 -0.36 -2.61 1.49
CA VAL A 16 0.05 -1.37 0.83
C VAL A 16 -1.20 -0.59 0.44
N ALA A 17 -1.31 0.64 0.94
CA ALA A 17 -2.41 1.56 0.64
C ALA A 17 -1.90 2.86 0.02
N ILE A 18 -2.67 3.41 -0.92
CA ILE A 18 -2.42 4.73 -1.50
C ILE A 18 -3.64 5.63 -1.25
N ASP A 19 -3.41 6.72 -0.53
CA ASP A 19 -4.43 7.72 -0.21
C ASP A 19 -4.04 9.10 -0.77
N TYR A 20 -5.00 9.84 -1.29
CA TYR A 20 -4.80 11.21 -1.77
C TYR A 20 -5.19 12.22 -0.68
N ASP A 21 -4.26 13.08 -0.28
CA ASP A 21 -4.49 14.19 0.64
C ASP A 21 -4.79 15.48 -0.14
N GLU A 22 -6.08 15.85 -0.18
CA GLU A 22 -6.57 17.01 -0.91
C GLU A 22 -6.04 18.35 -0.35
N ASN A 23 -5.63 18.41 0.92
CA ASN A 23 -5.18 19.66 1.54
C ASN A 23 -3.77 20.05 1.09
N ASN A 24 -2.95 19.03 0.82
CA ASN A 24 -1.53 19.20 0.54
C ASN A 24 -1.17 18.86 -0.93
N ASP A 25 -2.15 18.42 -1.73
CA ASP A 25 -1.97 17.95 -3.12
C ASP A 25 -0.86 16.88 -3.25
N VAL A 26 -0.88 15.93 -2.31
CA VAL A 26 0.09 14.81 -2.25
C VAL A 26 -0.63 13.48 -2.08
N TYR A 27 0.06 12.40 -2.43
CA TYR A 27 -0.38 11.04 -2.18
C TYR A 27 0.46 10.44 -1.05
N ASN A 28 -0.18 9.75 -0.12
CA ASN A 28 0.47 8.98 0.92
C ASN A 28 0.49 7.51 0.49
N LEU A 29 1.69 6.97 0.27
CA LEU A 29 1.90 5.54 0.13
C LEU A 29 2.22 4.97 1.51
N THR A 30 1.33 4.14 2.03
CA THR A 30 1.47 3.53 3.35
C THR A 30 1.76 2.04 3.19
N LEU A 31 2.82 1.56 3.83
CA LEU A 31 3.09 0.14 4.04
C LEU A 31 2.82 -0.18 5.52
N ILE A 32 1.97 -1.16 5.77
CA ILE A 32 1.69 -1.71 7.10
C ILE A 32 2.13 -3.16 7.08
N GLU A 33 3.09 -3.50 7.94
CA GLU A 33 3.48 -4.89 8.20
C GLU A 33 2.83 -5.32 9.52
N TYR A 34 2.29 -6.52 9.51
CA TYR A 34 1.64 -7.11 10.67
C TYR A 34 2.54 -8.18 11.28
N ASP A 35 2.41 -8.37 12.60
CA ASP A 35 3.06 -9.49 13.26
C ASP A 35 2.36 -10.81 12.88
N SER A 36 3.13 -11.79 12.41
CA SER A 36 2.64 -13.11 12.02
C SER A 36 2.48 -14.07 13.21
N ASP A 37 3.05 -13.72 14.37
CA ASP A 37 3.23 -14.66 15.48
C ASP A 37 2.01 -14.73 16.43
N THR A 38 0.96 -13.95 16.17
CA THR A 38 -0.29 -14.01 16.95
C THR A 38 -1.15 -15.22 16.55
N THR A 39 -0.86 -16.39 17.11
CA THR A 39 -1.63 -17.64 16.99
C THR A 39 -2.84 -17.70 17.93
N GLY A 40 -3.67 -16.65 18.01
CA GLY A 40 -4.84 -16.63 18.88
C GLY A 40 -5.94 -15.69 18.39
N ASP A 41 -7.05 -16.27 17.94
CA ASP A 41 -8.31 -15.62 17.50
C ASP A 41 -8.16 -14.55 16.40
N THR A 42 -8.22 -15.01 15.14
CA THR A 42 -7.89 -14.24 13.94
C THR A 42 -9.05 -13.40 13.40
N THR A 43 -9.14 -12.14 13.80
CA THR A 43 -9.66 -11.06 12.94
C THR A 43 -8.82 -9.78 12.95
N THR A 44 -7.82 -9.67 13.81
CA THR A 44 -7.00 -8.46 13.94
C THR A 44 -5.55 -8.84 14.17
N TYR A 45 -4.71 -8.74 13.14
CA TYR A 45 -3.27 -8.84 13.30
C TYR A 45 -2.73 -7.53 13.91
N GLU A 46 -1.79 -7.62 14.85
CA GLU A 46 -1.13 -6.44 15.40
C GLU A 46 -0.20 -5.79 14.36
N ILE A 47 -0.15 -4.45 14.34
CA ILE A 47 0.74 -3.71 13.45
C ILE A 47 2.16 -3.77 14.03
N LYS A 48 3.08 -4.41 13.31
CA LYS A 48 4.51 -4.48 13.63
C LYS A 48 5.24 -3.23 13.18
N ASN A 49 5.08 -2.86 11.91
CA ASN A 49 5.70 -1.69 11.33
C ASN A 49 4.70 -0.90 10.49
N LYS A 50 4.88 0.42 10.49
CA LYS A 50 4.16 1.32 9.59
C LYS A 50 5.13 2.33 9.00
N ALA A 51 5.25 2.33 7.68
CA ALA A 51 6.00 3.32 6.93
C ALA A 51 5.05 4.13 6.06
N VAL A 52 5.24 5.45 6.04
CA VAL A 52 4.46 6.37 5.20
C VAL A 52 5.43 7.21 4.39
N VAL A 53 5.22 7.24 3.08
CA VAL A 53 5.99 8.09 2.15
C VAL A 53 5.02 9.01 1.43
N GLN A 54 5.32 10.30 1.47
CA GLN A 54 4.60 11.31 0.70
C GLN A 54 5.17 11.40 -0.71
N LEU A 55 4.29 11.31 -1.69
CA LEU A 55 4.61 11.32 -3.10
C LEU A 55 3.83 12.42 -3.82
N LYS A 56 4.51 13.08 -4.75
CA LYS A 56 3.83 13.98 -5.70
C LYS A 56 3.09 13.15 -6.75
N LYS A 57 2.08 13.77 -7.35
CA LYS A 57 1.27 13.18 -8.43
C LYS A 57 2.09 12.53 -9.55
N GLU A 58 3.18 13.17 -9.98
CA GLU A 58 4.02 12.62 -11.06
C GLU A 58 4.76 11.34 -10.64
N GLN A 59 5.21 11.24 -9.39
CA GLN A 59 5.88 10.03 -8.87
C GLN A 59 4.90 8.85 -8.79
N ILE A 60 3.66 9.09 -8.36
CA ILE A 60 2.60 8.07 -8.35
C ILE A 60 2.29 7.56 -9.77
N LYS A 61 2.23 8.46 -10.77
CA LYS A 61 2.03 8.05 -12.17
C LYS A 61 3.15 7.15 -12.67
N GLU A 62 4.39 7.44 -12.31
CA GLU A 62 5.54 6.59 -12.65
C GLU A 62 5.43 5.21 -12.00
N ILE A 63 5.08 5.13 -10.71
CA ILE A 63 4.84 3.86 -10.01
C ILE A 63 3.74 3.06 -10.71
N ILE A 64 2.58 3.67 -10.99
CA ILE A 64 1.47 3.01 -11.68
C ILE A 64 1.90 2.53 -13.07
N ARG A 65 2.68 3.32 -13.79
CA ARG A 65 3.20 2.95 -15.12
C ARG A 65 4.13 1.75 -15.02
N THR A 66 5.05 1.74 -14.07
CA THR A 66 5.97 0.62 -13.82
C THR A 66 5.21 -0.65 -13.46
N LEU A 67 4.25 -0.56 -12.52
CA LEU A 67 3.41 -1.70 -12.13
C LEU A 67 2.64 -2.28 -13.32
N LYS A 68 2.08 -1.41 -14.18
CA LYS A 68 1.42 -1.86 -15.42
C LYS A 68 2.35 -2.60 -16.35
N TYR A 69 3.59 -2.13 -16.55
CA TYR A 69 4.58 -2.86 -17.37
C TYR A 69 4.97 -4.20 -16.74
N SER A 70 5.19 -4.24 -15.42
CA SER A 70 5.56 -5.48 -14.71
C SER A 70 4.44 -6.51 -14.70
N LEU A 71 3.17 -6.08 -14.61
CA LEU A 71 2.00 -6.98 -14.65
C LEU A 71 1.69 -7.50 -16.06
N VAL A 72 2.14 -6.81 -17.11
CA VAL A 72 1.94 -7.21 -18.51
C VAL A 72 3.04 -8.19 -18.99
N SER A 73 4.12 -8.39 -18.22
CA SER A 73 5.20 -9.32 -18.56
C SER A 73 4.97 -10.73 -17.96
N LYS A 74 4.02 -11.46 -18.55
CA LYS A 74 4.02 -12.94 -18.60
C LYS A 74 3.45 -13.36 -19.95
N ASP A 75 4.26 -13.23 -20.99
CA ASP A 75 4.18 -14.07 -22.18
C ASP A 75 5.40 -15.00 -22.19
#